data_AF-A0A956WZP7-F1
#
_entry.id   AF-A0A956WZP7-F1
#
_cell.length_a   1.000
_cell.length_b   1.000
_cell.length_c   1.000
_cell.angle_alpha   90.00
_cell.angle_beta   90.00
_cell.angle_gamma   90.00
#
_symmetry.space_group_name_H-M   'P 1'
#
loop_
_entity.id
_entity.type
_entity.pdbx_description
1 polymer ?
#
loop_
_entity_poly.entity_id
_entity_poly.type
_entity_poly.pdbx_seq_one_letter_code
_entity_poly.pdbx_strand_id
1 'polypeptide(L)'
;MTLNLYPGPGRYARLLIIALLASCILLPIPAAAEQLQQSAACLPDDPYDLDTMIQVMSRPNPPTVPVQLNDDLTLVYVGVGDMIADGEDDTEPGPTPRPNPRPTEPDPAQTSYGPMKIRAFNNANRFMFDIIMSERMLKRIDRCREEAGLTSADGGEDGFGPAEGQHVFLPLLLNGSAGTGPAAATRGWSNGDDTRIVRSPTTLWPWRTIAQQSFVGDDESRCTQTLIGPRHMVTAAHCIVNFGTTAWKTRELTPGRNGPGISPYGMTTITPNPAPGQTVWYFVPSQWTDPGTSNQWVWDWGMVVIPDFLGNQTGWMGYGAWSAGVLNGETHLNRGYPRCNVPNYGGEPANCQPARLYGDTKACELGDYSDQLADGWNRRISVSCDLSKGHSGSAVYHYRYDPHLDKTVPVVTMVVSTEVCGSSCSATNDFPSTARRLTPADVAVISFFREAFP
;
A
#
# COMPACT_ATOMS: atom_id res chain seq x y z
N MET A 1 -54.87 9.93 -57.55
CA MET A 1 -56.31 10.18 -57.82
C MET A 1 -56.93 8.85 -58.20
N THR A 2 -58.15 8.55 -57.70
CA THR A 2 -58.92 7.27 -57.75
C THR A 2 -58.29 6.07 -57.02
N LEU A 3 -58.98 5.25 -56.21
CA LEU A 3 -60.34 5.17 -55.63
C LEU A 3 -60.33 3.97 -54.63
N ASN A 4 -61.07 4.03 -53.51
CA ASN A 4 -61.95 2.97 -52.91
C ASN A 4 -61.41 1.54 -52.58
N LEU A 5 -61.90 0.72 -51.64
CA LEU A 5 -63.00 0.72 -50.65
C LEU A 5 -62.86 -0.55 -49.75
N TYR A 6 -63.49 -0.50 -48.56
CA TYR A 6 -64.15 -1.60 -47.80
C TYR A 6 -63.42 -2.49 -46.75
N PRO A 7 -64.18 -3.02 -45.74
CA PRO A 7 -63.77 -3.20 -44.35
C PRO A 7 -64.07 -4.64 -43.85
N GLY A 8 -63.86 -4.93 -42.56
CA GLY A 8 -64.37 -6.16 -41.95
C GLY A 8 -64.27 -6.15 -40.42
N PRO A 9 -65.15 -6.89 -39.71
CA PRO A 9 -65.66 -6.46 -38.40
C PRO A 9 -65.22 -7.32 -37.21
N GLY A 10 -65.08 -6.63 -36.07
CA GLY A 10 -65.40 -6.99 -34.68
C GLY A 10 -65.25 -8.42 -34.16
N ARG A 11 -64.55 -8.55 -33.02
CA ARG A 11 -65.05 -9.30 -31.84
C ARG A 11 -64.63 -8.62 -30.53
N TYR A 12 -65.61 -8.53 -29.64
CA TYR A 12 -65.56 -7.98 -28.30
C TYR A 12 -64.70 -8.84 -27.35
N ALA A 13 -63.87 -8.20 -26.54
CA ALA A 13 -63.44 -8.74 -25.25
C ALA A 13 -63.42 -7.61 -24.22
N ARG A 14 -64.31 -7.72 -23.24
CA ARG A 14 -64.42 -6.86 -22.06
C ARG A 14 -63.10 -6.93 -21.28
N LEU A 15 -62.41 -5.80 -21.09
CA LEU A 15 -61.37 -5.71 -20.07
C LEU A 15 -61.99 -5.17 -18.79
N LEU A 16 -62.05 -6.04 -17.78
CA LEU A 16 -62.41 -5.74 -16.42
C LEU A 16 -61.35 -4.79 -15.83
N ILE A 17 -61.80 -3.67 -15.28
CA ILE A 17 -61.00 -2.82 -14.40
C ILE A 17 -60.87 -3.56 -13.06
N ILE A 18 -59.68 -4.05 -12.74
CA ILE A 18 -59.31 -4.47 -11.39
C ILE A 18 -58.30 -3.45 -10.88
N ALA A 19 -58.79 -2.53 -10.04
CA ALA A 19 -57.95 -1.66 -9.23
C ALA A 19 -57.35 -2.49 -8.09
N LEU A 20 -56.08 -2.88 -8.24
CA LEU A 20 -55.27 -3.40 -7.14
C LEU A 20 -54.65 -2.20 -6.40
N LEU A 21 -55.30 -1.82 -5.31
CA LEU A 21 -54.70 -1.02 -4.25
C LEU A 21 -53.57 -1.84 -3.61
N ALA A 22 -52.33 -1.61 -4.06
CA ALA A 22 -51.16 -2.06 -3.34
C ALA A 22 -50.93 -1.11 -2.15
N SER A 23 -51.34 -1.54 -0.96
CA SER A 23 -50.89 -0.95 0.30
C SER A 23 -49.37 -1.10 0.41
N CYS A 24 -48.63 -0.02 0.14
CA CYS A 24 -47.24 0.12 0.54
C CYS A 24 -47.17 0.19 2.07
N ILE A 25 -47.06 -0.97 2.71
CA ILE A 25 -46.57 -1.08 4.08
C ILE A 25 -45.06 -0.82 3.98
N LEU A 26 -44.65 0.40 4.31
CA LEU A 26 -43.25 0.72 4.61
C LEU A 26 -42.86 -0.05 5.88
N LEU A 27 -42.31 -1.25 5.68
CA LEU A 27 -41.56 -1.91 6.73
C LEU A 27 -40.26 -1.10 6.93
N PRO A 28 -39.89 -0.73 8.16
CA PRO A 28 -38.58 -0.13 8.40
C PRO A 28 -37.52 -1.13 7.94
N ILE A 29 -36.70 -0.71 6.98
CA ILE A 29 -35.47 -1.39 6.62
C ILE A 29 -34.66 -1.45 7.92
N PRO A 30 -34.33 -2.64 8.47
CA PRO A 30 -33.40 -2.68 9.57
C PRO A 30 -32.12 -2.02 9.07
N ALA A 31 -31.66 -0.97 9.76
CA ALA A 31 -30.33 -0.44 9.54
C ALA A 31 -29.39 -1.64 9.55
N ALA A 32 -28.78 -1.94 8.41
CA ALA A 32 -27.67 -2.87 8.34
C ALA A 32 -26.53 -2.20 9.11
N ALA A 33 -26.56 -2.33 10.44
CA ALA A 33 -25.35 -2.46 11.23
C ALA A 33 -24.77 -3.82 10.85
N GLU A 34 -24.27 -3.90 9.61
CA GLU A 34 -23.45 -4.98 9.16
C GLU A 34 -22.27 -4.98 10.11
N GLN A 35 -22.11 -6.08 10.85
CA GLN A 35 -20.99 -6.29 11.73
C GLN A 35 -19.74 -6.15 10.87
N LEU A 36 -19.12 -4.97 10.89
CA LEU A 36 -17.72 -4.81 10.53
C LEU A 36 -17.02 -5.90 11.33
N GLN A 37 -16.55 -6.95 10.65
CA GLN A 37 -15.63 -7.92 11.22
C GLN A 37 -14.39 -7.10 11.61
N GLN A 38 -14.41 -6.52 12.80
CA GLN A 38 -13.20 -6.10 13.49
C GLN A 38 -12.31 -7.32 13.47
N SER A 39 -11.12 -7.18 12.88
CA SER A 39 -10.14 -8.24 13.00
C SER A 39 -9.90 -8.45 14.50
N ALA A 40 -10.27 -9.62 15.02
CA ALA A 40 -10.26 -9.83 16.46
C ALA A 40 -8.85 -9.58 16.98
N ALA A 41 -8.73 -8.70 17.98
CA ALA A 41 -7.50 -8.54 18.74
C ALA A 41 -6.99 -9.93 19.12
N CYS A 42 -5.72 -10.20 18.84
CA CYS A 42 -5.16 -11.50 19.13
C CYS A 42 -4.90 -11.65 20.63
N LEU A 43 -4.61 -10.54 21.33
CA LEU A 43 -4.37 -10.54 22.77
C LEU A 43 -5.67 -10.27 23.55
N PRO A 44 -6.04 -11.14 24.51
CA PRO A 44 -7.19 -10.89 25.36
C PRO A 44 -6.94 -9.75 26.35
N ASP A 45 -7.99 -9.00 26.66
CA ASP A 45 -8.05 -8.00 27.75
C ASP A 45 -7.08 -6.81 27.64
N ASP A 46 -6.60 -6.48 26.43
CA ASP A 46 -5.69 -5.36 26.15
C ASP A 46 -4.54 -5.22 27.18
N PRO A 47 -3.61 -6.19 27.21
CA PRO A 47 -2.59 -6.27 28.25
C PRO A 47 -1.56 -5.12 28.19
N TYR A 48 -1.65 -4.28 27.16
CA TYR A 48 -0.75 -3.16 26.90
C TYR A 48 -1.45 -1.79 26.91
N ASP A 49 -2.73 -1.76 27.30
CA ASP A 49 -3.51 -0.52 27.43
C ASP A 49 -3.49 0.32 26.12
N LEU A 50 -3.62 -0.37 24.98
CA LEU A 50 -3.65 0.20 23.64
C LEU A 50 -4.84 1.14 23.45
N ASP A 51 -5.97 0.86 24.10
CA ASP A 51 -7.11 1.79 24.11
C ASP A 51 -6.75 3.11 24.78
N THR A 52 -6.08 3.07 25.95
CA THR A 52 -5.61 4.29 26.60
C THR A 52 -4.55 5.00 25.77
N MET A 53 -3.67 4.27 25.07
CA MET A 53 -2.72 4.85 24.12
C MET A 53 -3.43 5.72 23.08
N ILE A 54 -4.44 5.17 22.42
CA ILE A 54 -5.22 5.88 21.38
C ILE A 54 -5.96 7.06 21.99
N GLN A 55 -6.54 6.89 23.18
CA GLN A 55 -7.19 7.99 23.89
C GLN A 55 -6.23 9.13 24.18
N VAL A 56 -5.02 8.86 24.70
CA VAL A 56 -3.98 9.87 24.97
C VAL A 56 -3.59 10.61 23.71
N MET A 57 -3.37 9.88 22.61
CA MET A 57 -2.96 10.47 21.32
C MET A 57 -4.10 11.26 20.64
N SER A 58 -5.35 11.02 21.04
CA SER A 58 -6.54 11.68 20.48
C SER A 58 -7.06 12.84 21.33
N ARG A 59 -6.48 13.09 22.53
CA ARG A 59 -6.98 14.16 23.42
C ARG A 59 -6.82 15.53 22.76
N PRO A 60 -7.76 16.47 22.94
CA PRO A 60 -7.63 17.84 22.45
C PRO A 60 -6.43 18.59 23.03
N ASN A 61 -5.99 18.22 24.24
CA ASN A 61 -4.83 18.77 24.92
C ASN A 61 -3.81 17.65 25.13
N PRO A 62 -2.72 17.60 24.34
CA PRO A 62 -1.74 16.56 24.45
C PRO A 62 -0.89 16.74 25.72
N PRO A 63 -0.40 15.64 26.32
CA PRO A 63 0.46 15.71 27.50
C PRO A 63 1.77 16.42 27.17
N THR A 64 2.24 17.28 28.08
CA THR A 64 3.50 18.04 27.91
C THR A 64 4.73 17.28 28.43
N VAL A 65 4.52 16.14 29.08
CA VAL A 65 5.56 15.25 29.58
C VAL A 65 5.36 13.84 29.01
N PRO A 66 6.42 13.02 28.89
CA PRO A 66 6.27 11.62 28.53
C PRO A 66 5.23 10.91 29.39
N VAL A 67 4.34 10.15 28.75
CA VAL A 67 3.33 9.33 29.41
C VAL A 67 3.76 7.87 29.32
N GLN A 68 4.20 7.32 30.44
CA GLN A 68 4.40 5.87 30.57
C GLN A 68 3.02 5.22 30.78
N LEU A 69 2.58 4.39 29.83
CA LEU A 69 1.32 3.67 29.96
C LEU A 69 1.51 2.39 30.77
N ASN A 70 2.61 1.69 30.51
CA ASN A 70 3.06 0.49 31.22
C ASN A 70 4.57 0.30 31.01
N ASP A 71 5.18 -0.76 31.52
CA ASP A 71 6.63 -1.02 31.39
C ASP A 71 7.12 -1.14 29.94
N ASP A 72 6.23 -1.40 28.98
CA ASP A 72 6.55 -1.69 27.58
C ASP A 72 6.20 -0.56 26.61
N LEU A 73 5.43 0.45 27.04
CA LEU A 73 4.87 1.47 26.16
C LEU A 73 4.96 2.87 26.78
N THR A 74 5.63 3.77 26.06
CA THR A 74 5.75 5.19 26.40
C THR A 74 5.33 6.06 25.23
N LEU A 75 4.55 7.10 25.51
CA LEU A 75 4.19 8.13 24.54
C LEU A 75 4.90 9.43 24.85
N VAL A 76 5.53 10.03 23.84
CA VAL A 76 6.14 11.36 23.94
C VAL A 76 5.47 12.27 22.93
N TYR A 77 4.76 13.29 23.40
CA TYR A 77 4.23 14.33 22.51
C TYR A 77 5.40 15.10 21.88
N VAL A 78 5.40 15.18 20.56
CA VAL A 78 6.47 15.83 19.79
C VAL A 78 6.07 17.25 19.40
N GLY A 79 4.82 17.44 19.00
CA GLY A 79 4.34 18.72 18.52
C GLY A 79 3.17 18.59 17.56
N VAL A 80 2.96 19.65 16.78
CA VAL A 80 1.93 19.72 15.73
C VAL A 80 2.60 19.56 14.37
N GLY A 81 2.04 18.72 13.52
CA GLY A 81 2.45 18.58 12.12
C GLY A 81 1.54 19.38 11.18
N ASP A 82 2.05 19.67 9.99
CA ASP A 82 1.27 20.29 8.92
C ASP A 82 0.86 19.23 7.90
N MET A 83 -0.31 19.44 7.29
CA MET A 83 -0.75 18.65 6.14
C MET A 83 -0.62 19.47 4.86
N ILE A 84 0.22 18.99 3.95
CA ILE A 84 0.55 19.63 2.67
C ILE A 84 -0.04 18.82 1.51
N ALA A 85 -0.59 19.53 0.52
CA ALA A 85 -1.00 18.93 -0.74
C ALA A 85 0.22 18.69 -1.63
N ASP A 86 1.01 19.73 -1.84
CA ASP A 86 2.24 19.68 -2.62
C ASP A 86 3.42 19.30 -1.74
N GLY A 87 4.04 18.17 -2.05
CA GLY A 87 5.30 17.75 -1.45
C GLY A 87 6.11 16.96 -2.46
N GLU A 88 7.43 17.01 -2.34
CA GLU A 88 8.29 16.15 -3.15
C GLU A 88 8.03 14.70 -2.73
N ASP A 89 7.44 13.93 -3.64
CA ASP A 89 7.33 12.47 -3.52
C ASP A 89 8.59 11.77 -4.02
N ASP A 90 9.60 12.56 -4.38
CA ASP A 90 10.90 12.09 -4.79
C ASP A 90 11.85 12.20 -3.61
N THR A 91 12.59 11.15 -3.35
CA THR A 91 13.81 11.24 -2.55
C THR A 91 14.97 11.52 -3.50
N GLU A 92 15.98 12.26 -3.02
CA GLU A 92 17.29 12.29 -3.67
C GLU A 92 17.77 10.87 -4.00
N PRO A 93 18.49 10.66 -5.12
CA PRO A 93 19.04 9.37 -5.48
C PRO A 93 19.76 8.75 -4.29
N GLY A 94 19.41 7.49 -4.00
CA GLY A 94 20.03 6.75 -2.92
C GLY A 94 21.51 6.51 -3.20
N PRO A 95 22.35 6.34 -2.17
CA PRO A 95 23.74 5.99 -2.38
C PRO A 95 23.80 4.62 -3.03
N THR A 96 24.75 4.44 -3.95
CA THR A 96 25.01 3.15 -4.59
C THR A 96 25.28 2.11 -3.50
N PRO A 97 24.54 0.99 -3.49
CA PRO A 97 24.77 -0.11 -2.57
C PRO A 97 26.23 -0.51 -2.63
N ARG A 98 26.82 -0.75 -1.45
CA ARG A 98 28.13 -1.41 -1.38
C ARG A 98 27.89 -2.90 -1.58
N PRO A 99 28.60 -3.57 -2.50
CA PRO A 99 28.41 -4.99 -2.73
C PRO A 99 28.61 -5.79 -1.46
N ASN A 100 27.62 -6.58 -1.07
CA ASN A 100 27.76 -7.59 -0.03
C ASN A 100 27.54 -8.97 -0.64
N PRO A 101 28.61 -9.63 -1.10
CA PRO A 101 28.49 -10.81 -1.96
C PRO A 101 27.83 -12.01 -1.25
N ARG A 102 27.73 -12.01 0.09
CA ARG A 102 26.96 -13.01 0.86
C ARG A 102 26.49 -12.39 2.19
N PRO A 103 25.25 -11.87 2.26
CA PRO A 103 24.71 -11.37 3.51
C PRO A 103 24.66 -12.52 4.52
N THR A 104 25.39 -12.37 5.63
CA THR A 104 25.20 -13.24 6.79
C THR A 104 24.20 -12.56 7.70
N GLU A 105 22.99 -13.11 7.76
CA GLU A 105 21.88 -12.53 8.50
C GLU A 105 21.33 -13.54 9.50
N PRO A 106 20.92 -13.09 10.70
CA PRO A 106 20.32 -13.98 11.68
C PRO A 106 18.95 -14.48 11.22
N ASP A 107 18.50 -15.57 11.82
CA ASP A 107 17.12 -16.02 11.69
C ASP A 107 16.16 -14.95 12.25
N PRO A 108 15.06 -14.60 11.55
CA PRO A 108 14.02 -13.71 12.07
C PRO A 108 13.60 -14.04 13.50
N ALA A 109 13.37 -15.31 13.82
CA ALA A 109 12.87 -15.75 15.13
C ALA A 109 13.88 -15.56 16.26
N GLN A 110 15.16 -15.40 15.93
CA GLN A 110 16.26 -15.24 16.89
C GLN A 110 16.75 -13.79 17.01
N THR A 111 16.20 -12.87 16.21
CA THR A 111 16.67 -11.49 16.14
C THR A 111 16.26 -10.70 17.38
N SER A 112 17.19 -9.92 17.95
CA SER A 112 16.89 -8.84 18.91
C SER A 112 17.09 -7.51 18.21
N TYR A 113 16.12 -6.61 18.39
CA TYR A 113 16.09 -5.31 17.72
C TYR A 113 15.93 -4.13 18.69
N GLY A 114 15.89 -4.40 20.00
CA GLY A 114 15.76 -3.37 21.02
C GLY A 114 14.41 -2.65 20.98
N PRO A 115 14.26 -1.58 21.77
CA PRO A 115 13.05 -0.77 21.76
C PRO A 115 12.92 -0.03 20.42
N MET A 116 11.69 -0.01 19.88
CA MET A 116 11.36 0.68 18.64
C MET A 116 10.73 2.03 18.94
N LYS A 117 11.06 3.03 18.12
CA LYS A 117 10.48 4.37 18.21
C LYS A 117 9.82 4.74 16.88
N ILE A 118 8.50 4.86 16.90
CA ILE A 118 7.70 5.21 15.73
C ILE A 118 7.07 6.57 15.92
N ARG A 119 7.15 7.43 14.91
CA ARG A 119 6.40 8.66 14.87
C ARG A 119 5.00 8.39 14.33
N ALA A 120 4.02 8.67 15.18
CA ALA A 120 2.62 8.66 14.84
C ALA A 120 2.12 10.08 14.58
N PHE A 121 1.29 10.26 13.55
CA PHE A 121 0.58 11.49 13.27
C PHE A 121 -0.90 11.22 13.03
N ASN A 122 -1.75 12.05 13.64
CA ASN A 122 -3.20 12.00 13.51
C ASN A 122 -3.67 13.24 12.74
N ASN A 123 -4.33 13.06 11.60
CA ASN A 123 -4.75 14.21 10.79
C ASN A 123 -5.90 15.04 11.40
N ALA A 124 -6.68 14.48 12.34
CA ALA A 124 -7.83 15.15 12.94
C ALA A 124 -7.42 16.24 13.94
N ASN A 125 -6.40 15.98 14.76
CA ASN A 125 -5.87 16.94 15.72
C ASN A 125 -4.47 17.47 15.35
N ARG A 126 -3.86 16.91 14.30
CA ARG A 126 -2.51 17.22 13.81
C ARG A 126 -1.39 16.99 14.81
N PHE A 127 -1.64 16.24 15.88
CA PHE A 127 -0.63 15.93 16.87
C PHE A 127 0.29 14.82 16.40
N MET A 128 1.57 14.99 16.74
CA MET A 128 2.62 14.00 16.54
C MET A 128 3.07 13.44 17.88
N PHE A 129 3.25 12.13 17.91
CA PHE A 129 3.78 11.41 19.07
C PHE A 129 4.92 10.50 18.63
N ASP A 130 5.97 10.42 19.44
CA ASP A 130 6.88 9.27 19.41
C ASP A 130 6.28 8.18 20.32
N ILE A 131 6.01 7.03 19.73
CA ILE A 131 5.60 5.81 20.43
C ILE A 131 6.85 4.96 20.63
N ILE A 132 7.27 4.80 21.89
CA ILE A 132 8.41 3.99 22.27
C ILE A 132 7.87 2.65 22.78
N MET A 133 8.24 1.57 22.09
CA MET A 133 7.72 0.22 22.32
C MET A 133 8.86 -0.72 22.67
N SER A 134 8.68 -1.53 23.72
CA SER A 134 9.68 -2.54 24.08
C SER A 134 9.71 -3.69 23.07
N GLU A 135 10.90 -4.27 22.89
CA GLU A 135 11.07 -5.49 22.09
C GLU A 135 10.19 -6.64 22.61
N ARG A 136 10.06 -6.77 23.92
CA ARG A 136 9.28 -7.83 24.57
C ARG A 136 7.82 -7.80 24.15
N MET A 137 7.20 -6.61 24.20
CA MET A 137 5.81 -6.42 23.78
C MET A 137 5.63 -6.67 22.30
N LEU A 138 6.50 -6.09 21.46
CA LEU A 138 6.46 -6.26 20.01
C LEU A 138 6.54 -7.73 19.61
N LYS A 139 7.50 -8.49 20.17
CA LYS A 139 7.62 -9.94 19.92
C LYS A 139 6.39 -10.74 20.35
N ARG A 140 5.75 -10.35 21.46
CA ARG A 140 4.55 -11.06 21.96
C ARG A 140 3.34 -10.81 21.06
N ILE A 141 3.10 -9.56 20.67
CA ILE A 141 1.99 -9.22 19.76
C ILE A 141 2.22 -9.89 18.41
N ASP A 142 3.43 -9.77 17.86
CA ASP A 142 3.74 -10.35 16.55
C ASP A 142 3.53 -11.86 16.51
N ARG A 143 4.09 -12.58 17.50
CA ARG A 143 3.88 -14.04 17.64
C ARG A 143 2.41 -14.41 17.77
N CYS A 144 1.67 -13.68 18.60
CA CYS A 144 0.25 -13.91 18.81
C CYS A 144 -0.56 -13.75 17.52
N ARG A 145 -0.22 -12.74 16.70
CA ARG A 145 -0.85 -12.53 15.41
C ARG A 145 -0.43 -13.58 14.39
N GLU A 146 0.85 -13.97 14.35
CA GLU A 146 1.34 -15.03 13.48
C GLU A 146 0.66 -16.37 13.80
N GLU A 147 0.64 -16.80 15.07
CA GLU A 147 -0.01 -18.04 15.51
C GLU A 147 -1.52 -18.06 15.23
N ALA A 148 -2.16 -16.88 15.22
CA ALA A 148 -3.57 -16.71 14.87
C ALA A 148 -3.84 -16.58 13.36
N GLY A 149 -2.81 -16.61 12.49
CA GLY A 149 -2.95 -16.38 11.05
C GLY A 149 -3.37 -14.95 10.69
N LEU A 150 -3.12 -13.98 11.58
CA LEU A 150 -3.51 -12.57 11.40
C LEU A 150 -2.47 -11.73 10.65
N THR A 151 -1.30 -12.32 10.35
CA THR A 151 -0.29 -11.79 9.41
C THR A 151 -0.52 -12.25 7.97
N SER A 152 -1.41 -13.23 7.79
CA SER A 152 -1.78 -13.84 6.51
C SER A 152 -2.54 -12.88 5.58
N ALA A 153 -2.50 -13.22 4.30
CA ALA A 153 -3.28 -12.54 3.28
C ALA A 153 -4.78 -12.87 3.40
N ASP A 154 -5.63 -12.00 2.87
CA ASP A 154 -7.05 -12.29 2.71
C ASP A 154 -7.46 -12.01 1.27
N GLY A 155 -8.26 -12.91 0.70
CA GLY A 155 -8.75 -12.79 -0.66
C GLY A 155 -9.75 -11.66 -0.83
N GLY A 156 -10.44 -11.22 0.23
CA GLY A 156 -11.68 -10.44 0.16
C GLY A 156 -12.88 -11.33 -0.18
N GLU A 157 -14.01 -10.71 -0.50
CA GLU A 157 -15.29 -11.40 -0.73
C GLU A 157 -15.24 -12.49 -1.84
N ASP A 158 -14.41 -12.31 -2.87
CA ASP A 158 -14.33 -13.24 -4.00
C ASP A 158 -13.32 -14.40 -3.83
N GLY A 159 -12.61 -14.46 -2.69
CA GLY A 159 -11.63 -15.51 -2.40
C GLY A 159 -10.29 -15.43 -3.16
N PHE A 160 -9.56 -16.55 -3.21
CA PHE A 160 -8.18 -16.62 -3.69
C PHE A 160 -8.07 -17.17 -5.13
N GLY A 161 -7.34 -16.46 -6.00
CA GLY A 161 -6.90 -16.96 -7.31
C GLY A 161 -5.77 -16.07 -7.87
N PRO A 162 -4.59 -16.61 -8.21
CA PRO A 162 -3.47 -15.77 -8.62
C PRO A 162 -3.74 -15.10 -9.97
N ALA A 163 -3.91 -13.78 -9.96
CA ALA A 163 -4.03 -12.97 -11.19
C ALA A 163 -2.85 -13.15 -12.14
N GLU A 164 -1.66 -13.45 -11.61
CA GLU A 164 -0.43 -13.56 -12.38
C GLU A 164 -0.45 -14.69 -13.43
N GLY A 165 -1.31 -15.70 -13.27
CA GLY A 165 -1.50 -16.77 -14.25
C GLY A 165 -2.68 -16.57 -15.22
N GLN A 166 -3.53 -15.56 -14.99
CA GLN A 166 -4.71 -15.28 -15.81
C GLN A 166 -4.43 -14.09 -16.73
N HIS A 167 -3.71 -14.34 -17.83
CA HIS A 167 -3.44 -13.32 -18.83
C HIS A 167 -4.64 -13.08 -19.74
N VAL A 168 -5.21 -11.88 -19.70
CA VAL A 168 -5.82 -11.28 -20.89
C VAL A 168 -4.89 -10.17 -21.36
N PHE A 169 -4.06 -10.50 -22.35
CA PHE A 169 -3.51 -9.47 -23.22
C PHE A 169 -4.71 -8.79 -23.87
N LEU A 170 -5.02 -7.56 -23.47
CA LEU A 170 -5.68 -6.62 -24.37
C LEU A 170 -4.54 -6.08 -25.24
N PRO A 171 -4.35 -6.55 -26.49
CA PRO A 171 -3.71 -5.69 -27.46
C PRO A 171 -4.62 -4.47 -27.54
N LEU A 172 -4.18 -3.34 -26.96
CA LEU A 172 -4.78 -2.07 -27.34
C LEU A 172 -4.68 -2.02 -28.86
N LEU A 173 -5.84 -1.93 -29.51
CA LEU A 173 -5.98 -1.68 -30.92
C LEU A 173 -5.19 -0.41 -31.25
N LEU A 174 -3.95 -0.59 -31.68
CA LEU A 174 -3.14 0.42 -32.32
C LEU A 174 -3.73 0.71 -33.70
N ASN A 175 -4.71 1.60 -33.76
CA ASN A 175 -4.81 2.46 -34.95
C ASN A 175 -3.72 3.53 -34.81
N GLY A 176 -2.52 3.16 -35.24
CA GLY A 176 -1.35 4.02 -35.23
C GLY A 176 -0.22 3.33 -35.97
N SER A 177 -0.19 3.56 -37.27
CA SER A 177 0.84 3.14 -38.22
C SER A 177 2.24 3.17 -37.62
N ALA A 178 3.03 2.13 -37.85
CA ALA A 178 4.47 2.11 -37.60
C ALA A 178 5.14 3.25 -38.38
N GLY A 179 5.29 4.39 -37.71
CA GLY A 179 6.05 5.54 -38.19
C GLY A 179 7.51 5.35 -37.81
N THR A 180 8.35 5.14 -38.82
CA THR A 180 9.80 5.29 -38.71
C THR A 180 10.14 6.76 -38.43
N GLY A 181 10.32 7.09 -37.15
CA GLY A 181 10.88 8.35 -36.64
C GLY A 181 12.00 8.04 -35.63
N PRO A 182 12.95 8.98 -35.39
CA PRO A 182 14.24 8.66 -34.80
C PRO A 182 14.10 8.17 -33.35
N ALA A 183 14.94 7.20 -32.99
CA ALA A 183 15.00 6.53 -31.70
C ALA A 183 14.90 7.51 -30.51
N ALA A 184 13.83 7.41 -29.73
CA ALA A 184 13.74 8.03 -28.42
C ALA A 184 13.92 6.94 -27.36
N ALA A 185 15.19 6.77 -26.97
CA ALA A 185 15.76 6.25 -25.72
C ALA A 185 15.08 5.07 -25.01
N THR A 186 15.87 4.02 -24.71
CA THR A 186 15.56 2.92 -23.78
C THR A 186 14.77 3.43 -22.57
N ARG A 187 13.68 2.78 -22.16
CA ARG A 187 12.86 3.15 -20.98
C ARG A 187 12.74 1.98 -20.02
N GLY A 188 12.23 2.26 -18.81
CA GLY A 188 12.15 1.36 -17.64
C GLY A 188 13.52 0.91 -17.18
N TRP A 189 14.25 1.73 -16.43
CA TRP A 189 15.66 1.40 -16.22
C TRP A 189 15.80 0.52 -15.00
N SER A 190 15.79 -0.79 -15.26
CA SER A 190 16.72 -1.73 -14.67
C SER A 190 17.83 -2.13 -15.65
N ASN A 191 17.53 -2.96 -16.65
CA ASN A 191 18.49 -3.48 -17.62
C ASN A 191 18.38 -2.81 -19.00
N GLY A 192 17.78 -1.62 -19.06
CA GLY A 192 17.54 -0.90 -20.32
C GLY A 192 16.44 -1.46 -21.21
N ASP A 193 15.70 -2.48 -20.76
CA ASP A 193 14.58 -3.11 -21.44
C ASP A 193 13.31 -3.00 -20.57
N ASP A 194 12.45 -1.99 -20.83
CA ASP A 194 11.17 -1.86 -20.13
C ASP A 194 10.26 -3.04 -20.44
N THR A 195 10.06 -3.92 -19.47
CA THR A 195 9.19 -5.07 -19.60
C THR A 195 7.82 -4.87 -18.96
N ARG A 196 7.51 -3.66 -18.48
CA ARG A 196 6.22 -3.38 -17.86
C ARG A 196 5.09 -3.39 -18.87
N ILE A 197 4.01 -4.01 -18.43
CA ILE A 197 2.71 -3.95 -19.11
C ILE A 197 1.63 -3.48 -18.16
N VAL A 198 0.54 -2.95 -18.71
CA VAL A 198 -0.68 -2.69 -17.95
C VAL A 198 -1.22 -4.01 -17.41
N ARG A 199 -1.57 -4.03 -16.12
CA ARG A 199 -2.22 -5.15 -15.45
C ARG A 199 -3.71 -4.87 -15.32
N SER A 200 -4.52 -5.68 -16.00
CA SER A 200 -5.97 -5.50 -16.06
C SER A 200 -6.66 -6.86 -16.27
N PRO A 201 -7.89 -7.06 -15.76
CA PRO A 201 -8.61 -6.15 -14.87
C PRO A 201 -7.98 -6.12 -13.46
N THR A 202 -7.85 -4.93 -12.88
CA THR A 202 -7.32 -4.73 -11.51
C THR A 202 -8.28 -5.20 -10.43
N THR A 203 -9.44 -5.73 -10.80
CA THR A 203 -10.35 -6.41 -9.87
C THR A 203 -9.84 -7.80 -9.48
N LEU A 204 -8.85 -8.35 -10.18
CA LEU A 204 -8.25 -9.64 -9.81
C LEU A 204 -7.36 -9.50 -8.58
N TRP A 205 -7.31 -10.55 -7.77
CA TRP A 205 -6.44 -10.62 -6.60
C TRP A 205 -5.05 -11.14 -6.99
N PRO A 206 -3.94 -10.53 -6.53
CA PRO A 206 -3.89 -9.47 -5.52
C PRO A 206 -3.84 -8.04 -6.06
N TRP A 207 -4.01 -7.82 -7.37
CA TRP A 207 -3.89 -6.48 -7.96
C TRP A 207 -4.87 -5.46 -7.37
N ARG A 208 -6.05 -5.91 -6.94
CA ARG A 208 -7.03 -5.07 -6.24
C ARG A 208 -6.58 -4.53 -4.89
N THR A 209 -5.62 -5.17 -4.23
CA THR A 209 -5.11 -4.73 -2.92
C THR A 209 -4.08 -3.60 -3.05
N ILE A 210 -3.70 -3.24 -4.28
CA ILE A 210 -2.68 -2.24 -4.58
C ILE A 210 -3.40 -0.93 -4.91
N ALA A 211 -3.09 0.12 -4.16
CA ALA A 211 -3.72 1.41 -4.28
C ALA A 211 -2.81 2.41 -4.99
N GLN A 212 -3.38 3.14 -5.95
CA GLN A 212 -2.76 4.38 -6.40
C GLN A 212 -2.86 5.41 -5.28
N GLN A 213 -1.77 6.10 -5.01
CA GLN A 213 -1.76 7.33 -4.22
C GLN A 213 -1.61 8.52 -5.17
N SER A 214 -2.61 9.38 -5.26
CA SER A 214 -2.61 10.59 -6.10
C SER A 214 -2.88 11.85 -5.27
N PHE A 215 -2.80 13.01 -5.92
CA PHE A 215 -3.47 14.19 -5.39
C PHE A 215 -4.99 14.02 -5.52
N VAL A 216 -5.73 14.75 -4.69
CA VAL A 216 -7.19 14.72 -4.69
C VAL A 216 -7.71 15.17 -6.06
N GLY A 217 -8.48 14.31 -6.73
CA GLY A 217 -9.02 14.57 -8.05
C GLY A 217 -8.02 14.50 -9.21
N ASP A 218 -6.82 13.95 -9.00
CA ASP A 218 -5.79 13.74 -10.03
C ASP A 218 -5.77 12.26 -10.48
N ASP A 219 -5.41 12.02 -11.74
CA ASP A 219 -5.17 10.69 -12.31
C ASP A 219 -3.68 10.32 -12.28
N GLU A 220 -2.78 11.30 -12.07
CA GLU A 220 -1.35 11.05 -11.96
C GLU A 220 -1.00 10.43 -10.61
N SER A 221 -0.28 9.31 -10.69
CA SER A 221 0.26 8.65 -9.51
C SER A 221 1.38 9.49 -8.89
N ARG A 222 1.37 9.57 -7.56
CA ARG A 222 2.43 10.14 -6.74
C ARG A 222 3.23 9.05 -6.06
N CYS A 223 2.54 8.06 -5.54
CA CYS A 223 3.09 6.85 -4.97
C CYS A 223 2.11 5.69 -5.17
N THR A 224 2.50 4.53 -4.66
CA THR A 224 1.66 3.35 -4.52
C THR A 224 1.62 2.93 -3.04
N GLN A 225 0.49 2.37 -2.61
CA GLN A 225 0.36 1.72 -1.31
C GLN A 225 -0.21 0.31 -1.47
N THR A 226 0.02 -0.56 -0.50
CA THR A 226 -0.49 -1.94 -0.53
C THR A 226 -1.26 -2.25 0.74
N LEU A 227 -2.50 -2.72 0.60
CA LEU A 227 -3.31 -3.20 1.71
C LEU A 227 -2.70 -4.48 2.31
N ILE A 228 -2.52 -4.46 3.62
CA ILE A 228 -2.03 -5.56 4.48
C ILE A 228 -3.00 -5.85 5.64
N GLY A 229 -4.23 -5.37 5.54
CA GLY A 229 -5.33 -5.58 6.48
C GLY A 229 -6.59 -4.82 6.04
N PRO A 230 -7.69 -4.89 6.80
CA PRO A 230 -8.97 -4.27 6.43
C PRO A 230 -8.90 -2.77 6.12
N ARG A 231 -8.01 -2.05 6.78
CA ARG A 231 -7.82 -0.59 6.63
C ARG A 231 -6.36 -0.16 6.75
N HIS A 232 -5.45 -1.13 6.61
CA HIS A 232 -4.03 -1.00 6.92
C HIS A 232 -3.25 -1.07 5.63
N MET A 233 -2.52 0.00 5.30
CA MET A 233 -1.70 0.08 4.09
C MET A 233 -0.23 0.28 4.46
N VAL A 234 0.67 -0.40 3.74
CA VAL A 234 2.11 -0.16 3.80
C VAL A 234 2.57 0.57 2.54
N THR A 235 3.58 1.43 2.72
CA THR A 235 4.17 2.24 1.66
C THR A 235 5.57 2.73 2.08
N ALA A 236 6.21 3.55 1.27
CA ALA A 236 7.46 4.23 1.63
C ALA A 236 7.17 5.42 2.55
N ALA A 237 8.09 5.76 3.46
CA ALA A 237 7.90 6.88 4.38
C ALA A 237 7.84 8.21 3.63
N HIS A 238 8.64 8.35 2.57
CA HIS A 238 8.61 9.54 1.72
C HIS A 238 7.27 9.75 1.02
N CYS A 239 6.44 8.71 0.85
CA CYS A 239 5.09 8.86 0.30
C CYS A 239 4.10 9.50 1.30
N ILE A 240 4.45 9.49 2.59
CA ILE A 240 3.60 9.93 3.70
C ILE A 240 4.03 11.31 4.23
N VAL A 241 5.34 11.54 4.38
CA VAL A 241 5.89 12.74 5.00
C VAL A 241 7.27 13.05 4.43
N ASN A 242 7.57 14.33 4.21
CA ASN A 242 8.89 14.74 3.73
C ASN A 242 9.95 14.43 4.80
N PHE A 243 11.07 13.84 4.38
CA PHE A 243 12.19 13.49 5.27
C PHE A 243 12.64 14.67 6.13
N GLY A 244 12.93 14.43 7.41
CA GLY A 244 13.46 15.44 8.33
C GLY A 244 12.51 16.60 8.65
N THR A 245 11.22 16.46 8.29
CA THR A 245 10.20 17.50 8.51
C THR A 245 8.97 16.97 9.25
N THR A 246 8.03 17.88 9.48
CA THR A 246 6.68 17.61 10.01
C THR A 246 5.60 17.87 8.95
N ALA A 247 5.95 17.80 7.67
CA ALA A 247 5.07 18.09 6.54
C ALA A 247 4.46 16.80 5.97
N TRP A 248 3.33 16.40 6.55
CA TRP A 248 2.57 15.19 6.22
C TRP A 248 1.70 15.42 4.99
N LYS A 249 1.41 14.38 4.22
CA LYS A 249 0.82 14.52 2.88
C LYS A 249 -0.67 14.23 2.85
N THR A 250 -1.46 15.17 2.31
CA THR A 250 -2.87 14.90 1.92
C THR A 250 -2.88 14.11 0.62
N ARG A 251 -3.70 13.06 0.53
CA ARG A 251 -3.68 12.16 -0.63
C ARG A 251 -5.05 11.57 -0.88
N GLU A 252 -5.25 11.09 -2.11
CA GLU A 252 -6.33 10.20 -2.48
C GLU A 252 -5.76 8.79 -2.67
N LEU A 253 -6.39 7.80 -2.05
CA LEU A 253 -5.98 6.40 -2.10
C LEU A 253 -7.05 5.60 -2.82
N THR A 254 -6.70 4.98 -3.94
CA THR A 254 -7.65 4.24 -4.79
C THR A 254 -7.16 2.81 -5.05
N PRO A 255 -7.59 1.82 -4.24
CA PRO A 255 -7.31 0.41 -4.46
C PRO A 255 -7.84 -0.09 -5.80
N GLY A 256 -6.99 -0.81 -6.54
CA GLY A 256 -7.37 -1.42 -7.80
C GLY A 256 -7.82 -0.41 -8.87
N ARG A 257 -7.36 0.85 -8.83
CA ARG A 257 -7.66 1.85 -9.88
C ARG A 257 -7.36 1.28 -11.27
N ASN A 258 -8.30 1.38 -12.20
CA ASN A 258 -8.22 0.76 -13.53
C ASN A 258 -8.36 1.79 -14.66
N GLY A 259 -7.61 2.88 -14.56
CA GLY A 259 -7.63 3.99 -15.49
C GLY A 259 -8.39 5.22 -14.95
N PRO A 260 -8.39 6.32 -15.70
CA PRO A 260 -9.00 7.58 -15.30
C PRO A 260 -10.47 7.43 -14.90
N GLY A 261 -10.82 7.94 -13.72
CA GLY A 261 -12.18 7.88 -13.17
C GLY A 261 -12.72 6.47 -12.86
N ILE A 262 -11.89 5.42 -12.95
CA ILE A 262 -12.30 4.04 -12.67
C ILE A 262 -11.73 3.58 -11.33
N SER A 263 -12.56 3.64 -10.29
CA SER A 263 -12.25 3.24 -8.90
C SER A 263 -13.17 2.09 -8.47
N PRO A 264 -12.86 0.83 -8.80
CA PRO A 264 -13.80 -0.29 -8.63
C PRO A 264 -14.25 -0.53 -7.18
N TYR A 265 -13.41 -0.15 -6.23
CA TYR A 265 -13.63 -0.34 -4.79
C TYR A 265 -13.79 0.98 -4.04
N GLY A 266 -14.04 2.08 -4.77
CA GLY A 266 -14.04 3.43 -4.19
C GLY A 266 -12.64 3.98 -3.91
N MET A 267 -12.59 5.02 -3.08
CA MET A 267 -11.37 5.74 -2.72
C MET A 267 -11.48 6.32 -1.30
N THR A 268 -10.35 6.53 -0.64
CA THR A 268 -10.24 7.33 0.59
C THR A 268 -9.56 8.65 0.27
N THR A 269 -10.19 9.77 0.62
CA THR A 269 -9.57 11.09 0.52
C THR A 269 -9.08 11.56 1.89
N ILE A 270 -7.77 11.71 2.03
CA ILE A 270 -7.14 12.19 3.26
C ILE A 270 -7.00 13.70 3.21
N THR A 271 -7.67 14.40 4.12
CA THR A 271 -7.68 15.87 4.20
C THR A 271 -7.10 16.39 5.52
N PRO A 272 -6.70 17.68 5.59
CA PRO A 272 -6.16 18.29 6.81
C PRO A 272 -7.13 18.43 7.98
N ASN A 273 -8.43 18.31 7.72
CA ASN A 273 -9.52 18.53 8.68
C ASN A 273 -10.61 17.49 8.42
N PRO A 274 -10.37 16.20 8.71
CA PRO A 274 -11.37 15.16 8.50
C PRO A 274 -12.62 15.41 9.35
N ALA A 275 -13.77 14.94 8.87
CA ALA A 275 -14.98 14.86 9.69
C ALA A 275 -14.78 13.88 10.87
N PRO A 276 -15.57 14.00 11.95
CA PRO A 276 -15.53 13.01 13.04
C PRO A 276 -15.70 11.57 12.52
N GLY A 277 -14.83 10.66 12.97
CA GLY A 277 -14.81 9.27 12.50
C GLY A 277 -14.08 9.03 11.18
N GLN A 278 -13.52 10.07 10.55
CA GLN A 278 -12.73 9.98 9.30
C GLN A 278 -11.23 10.20 9.56
N THR A 279 -10.77 9.91 10.77
CA THR A 279 -9.37 10.06 11.18
C THR A 279 -8.49 9.06 10.44
N VAL A 280 -7.38 9.57 9.92
CA VAL A 280 -6.29 8.81 9.33
C VAL A 280 -5.10 8.88 10.27
N TRP A 281 -4.47 7.74 10.49
CA TRP A 281 -3.21 7.66 11.21
C TRP A 281 -2.07 7.34 10.28
N TYR A 282 -0.95 8.03 10.48
CA TYR A 282 0.29 7.81 9.78
C TYR A 282 1.36 7.36 10.76
N PHE A 283 2.13 6.34 10.35
CA PHE A 283 3.20 5.77 11.16
C PHE A 283 4.46 5.64 10.32
N VAL A 284 5.55 6.24 10.77
CA VAL A 284 6.88 6.12 10.17
C VAL A 284 7.93 5.95 11.26
N PRO A 285 9.07 5.29 11.03
CA PRO A 285 10.18 5.34 11.96
C PRO A 285 10.54 6.77 12.32
N SER A 286 10.70 7.10 13.60
CA SER A 286 10.93 8.49 14.00
C SER A 286 12.20 9.08 13.36
N GLN A 287 13.19 8.24 13.07
CA GLN A 287 14.41 8.59 12.35
C GLN A 287 14.12 9.20 10.96
N TRP A 288 13.05 8.80 10.29
CA TRP A 288 12.65 9.39 9.01
C TRP A 288 12.30 10.87 9.13
N THR A 289 11.66 11.27 10.24
CA THR A 289 11.28 12.67 10.49
C THR A 289 12.35 13.46 11.23
N ASP A 290 13.47 12.84 11.57
CA ASP A 290 14.58 13.50 12.26
C ASP A 290 15.56 14.07 11.24
N PRO A 291 15.71 15.41 11.15
CA PRO A 291 16.65 16.03 10.21
C PRO A 291 18.12 15.69 10.52
N GLY A 292 18.42 15.16 11.72
CA GLY A 292 19.73 14.65 12.09
C GLY A 292 20.08 13.26 11.55
N THR A 293 19.13 12.56 10.91
CA THR A 293 19.37 11.21 10.37
C THR A 293 20.26 11.25 9.12
N SER A 294 21.43 10.61 9.19
CA SER A 294 22.41 10.62 8.10
C SER A 294 22.14 9.63 6.97
N ASN A 295 21.49 8.50 7.27
CA ASN A 295 21.08 7.49 6.29
C ASN A 295 19.57 7.33 6.37
N GLN A 296 18.83 8.15 5.62
CA GLN A 296 17.37 8.17 5.67
C GLN A 296 16.74 6.90 5.08
N TRP A 297 17.36 6.33 4.05
CA TRP A 297 16.77 5.29 3.21
C TRP A 297 16.56 3.95 3.94
N VAL A 298 17.30 3.68 5.02
CA VAL A 298 17.03 2.50 5.86
C VAL A 298 15.73 2.60 6.65
N TRP A 299 15.20 3.83 6.78
CA TRP A 299 13.97 4.17 7.49
C TRP A 299 12.81 4.48 6.54
N ASP A 300 12.98 4.30 5.22
CA ASP A 300 11.99 4.66 4.21
C ASP A 300 10.87 3.63 4.05
N TRP A 301 10.12 3.44 5.13
CA TRP A 301 8.88 2.67 5.12
C TRP A 301 7.89 3.30 6.08
N GLY A 302 6.61 3.12 5.82
CA GLY A 302 5.57 3.60 6.69
C GLY A 302 4.27 2.86 6.50
N MET A 303 3.33 3.21 7.34
CA MET A 303 2.02 2.61 7.39
C MET A 303 0.96 3.69 7.53
N VAL A 304 -0.17 3.50 6.85
CA VAL A 304 -1.35 4.36 6.92
C VAL A 304 -2.52 3.52 7.38
N VAL A 305 -3.26 4.04 8.36
CA VAL A 305 -4.55 3.49 8.79
C VAL A 305 -5.63 4.43 8.30
N ILE A 306 -6.40 3.97 7.32
CA ILE A 306 -7.49 4.74 6.73
C ILE A 306 -8.80 4.50 7.50
N PRO A 307 -9.76 5.44 7.48
CA PRO A 307 -11.05 5.23 8.14
C PRO A 307 -11.92 4.21 7.40
N ASP A 308 -11.74 4.10 6.08
CA ASP A 308 -12.51 3.19 5.24
C ASP A 308 -11.95 1.76 5.32
N PHE A 309 -12.82 0.78 5.49
CA PHE A 309 -12.46 -0.64 5.52
C PHE A 309 -12.35 -1.21 4.08
N LEU A 310 -11.60 -0.55 3.21
CA LEU A 310 -11.48 -0.93 1.79
C LEU A 310 -10.94 -2.36 1.62
N GLY A 311 -10.11 -2.82 2.56
CA GLY A 311 -9.59 -4.19 2.61
C GLY A 311 -10.65 -5.27 2.74
N ASN A 312 -11.85 -4.98 3.26
CA ASN A 312 -12.93 -5.97 3.32
C ASN A 312 -13.44 -6.33 1.91
N GLN A 313 -13.42 -5.36 0.99
CA GLN A 313 -13.85 -5.57 -0.40
C GLN A 313 -12.70 -6.09 -1.27
N THR A 314 -11.48 -5.58 -1.05
CA THR A 314 -10.33 -5.93 -1.88
C THR A 314 -9.57 -7.17 -1.41
N GLY A 315 -9.77 -7.58 -0.16
CA GLY A 315 -8.77 -8.38 0.55
C GLY A 315 -7.49 -7.57 0.81
N TRP A 316 -6.44 -8.28 1.22
CA TRP A 316 -5.11 -7.72 1.46
C TRP A 316 -4.02 -8.77 1.24
N MET A 317 -2.78 -8.32 1.04
CA MET A 317 -1.62 -9.20 1.03
C MET A 317 -1.19 -9.53 2.46
N GLY A 318 -0.52 -10.68 2.63
CA GLY A 318 0.18 -10.95 3.88
C GLY A 318 1.41 -10.04 4.02
N TYR A 319 2.07 -10.07 5.16
CA TYR A 319 3.35 -9.37 5.36
C TYR A 319 4.32 -10.21 6.20
N GLY A 320 5.62 -10.02 5.99
CA GLY A 320 6.63 -10.71 6.80
C GLY A 320 8.06 -10.28 6.50
N ALA A 321 8.99 -10.84 7.27
CA ALA A 321 10.43 -10.56 7.19
C ALA A 321 11.21 -11.87 7.03
N TRP A 322 12.12 -11.90 6.06
CA TRP A 322 12.92 -13.08 5.75
C TRP A 322 14.36 -12.71 5.43
N SER A 323 15.27 -13.60 5.85
CA SER A 323 16.70 -13.40 5.61
C SER A 323 17.01 -13.41 4.13
N ALA A 324 18.13 -12.79 3.76
CA ALA A 324 18.63 -12.76 2.38
C ALA A 324 18.71 -14.16 1.76
N GLY A 325 19.12 -15.17 2.54
CA GLY A 325 19.22 -16.55 2.07
C GLY A 325 17.87 -17.11 1.61
N VAL A 326 16.79 -16.76 2.31
CA VAL A 326 15.44 -17.17 1.91
C VAL A 326 14.96 -16.31 0.74
N LEU A 327 15.09 -14.98 0.81
CA LEU A 327 14.64 -14.07 -0.24
C LEU A 327 15.31 -14.37 -1.60
N ASN A 328 16.59 -14.72 -1.62
CA ASN A 328 17.30 -15.08 -2.85
C ASN A 328 16.77 -16.36 -3.53
N GLY A 329 15.99 -17.18 -2.82
CA GLY A 329 15.33 -18.36 -3.37
C GLY A 329 13.91 -18.11 -3.87
N GLU A 330 13.37 -16.89 -3.68
CA GLU A 330 11.97 -16.56 -3.99
C GLU A 330 11.83 -15.86 -5.35
N THR A 331 10.64 -15.96 -5.93
CA THR A 331 10.25 -15.20 -7.12
C THR A 331 9.58 -13.89 -6.72
N HIS A 332 10.26 -12.77 -6.92
CA HIS A 332 9.76 -11.45 -6.53
C HIS A 332 8.99 -10.77 -7.65
N LEU A 333 7.94 -10.05 -7.28
CA LEU A 333 7.11 -9.27 -8.18
C LEU A 333 6.96 -7.87 -7.63
N ASN A 334 6.97 -6.88 -8.51
CA ASN A 334 6.50 -5.53 -8.20
C ASN A 334 5.33 -5.17 -9.11
N ARG A 335 4.30 -4.56 -8.52
CA ARG A 335 3.17 -3.98 -9.23
C ARG A 335 2.89 -2.63 -8.60
N GLY A 336 2.77 -1.60 -9.42
CA GLY A 336 2.57 -0.24 -8.93
C GLY A 336 2.02 0.69 -9.99
N TYR A 337 1.72 1.92 -9.57
CA TYR A 337 1.16 2.94 -10.42
C TYR A 337 2.25 3.94 -10.80
N PRO A 338 2.86 3.83 -11.98
CA PRO A 338 3.83 4.81 -12.45
C PRO A 338 3.13 6.15 -12.72
N ARG A 339 3.90 7.22 -12.61
CA ARG A 339 3.54 8.55 -13.06
C ARG A 339 3.93 8.68 -14.53
N CYS A 340 2.98 9.03 -15.39
CA CYS A 340 3.17 8.97 -16.84
C CYS A 340 3.64 10.29 -17.44
N ASN A 341 3.13 11.40 -16.92
CA ASN A 341 3.36 12.71 -17.50
C ASN A 341 4.41 13.50 -16.70
N VAL A 342 5.64 12.97 -16.62
CA VAL A 342 6.77 13.65 -15.96
C VAL A 342 7.77 14.14 -17.01
N PRO A 343 7.75 15.43 -17.38
CA PRO A 343 8.74 15.98 -18.29
C PRO A 343 10.16 15.77 -17.78
N ASN A 344 11.07 15.36 -18.66
CA ASN A 344 12.53 15.32 -18.44
C ASN A 344 13.05 14.38 -17.35
N TYR A 345 12.23 13.46 -16.82
CA TYR A 345 12.71 12.44 -15.88
C TYR A 345 13.06 11.13 -16.59
N GLY A 346 12.23 10.71 -17.55
CA GLY A 346 12.40 9.44 -18.24
C GLY A 346 12.04 8.24 -17.35
N GLY A 347 12.22 7.03 -17.89
CA GLY A 347 11.97 5.80 -17.16
C GLY A 347 10.49 5.43 -17.00
N GLU A 348 9.52 6.23 -17.43
CA GLU A 348 8.11 5.83 -17.48
C GLU A 348 7.86 4.73 -18.53
N PRO A 349 6.86 3.84 -18.32
CA PRO A 349 6.51 2.82 -19.31
C PRO A 349 6.30 3.38 -20.72
N ALA A 350 6.68 2.60 -21.74
CA ALA A 350 6.32 2.93 -23.10
C ALA A 350 4.79 3.00 -23.24
N ASN A 351 4.28 4.11 -23.78
CA ASN A 351 2.84 4.41 -23.83
C ASN A 351 2.18 4.40 -22.43
N CYS A 352 2.85 4.95 -21.42
CA CYS A 352 2.33 5.07 -20.08
C CYS A 352 0.91 5.70 -20.07
N GLN A 353 -0.03 5.01 -19.44
CA GLN A 353 -1.41 5.45 -19.26
C GLN A 353 -1.63 5.85 -17.79
N PRO A 354 -2.04 7.10 -17.51
CA PRO A 354 -2.34 7.53 -16.14
C PRO A 354 -3.36 6.62 -15.46
N ALA A 355 -3.30 6.55 -14.13
CA ALA A 355 -4.22 5.76 -13.31
C ALA A 355 -4.29 4.26 -13.64
N ARG A 356 -3.30 3.68 -14.33
CA ARG A 356 -3.22 2.23 -14.61
C ARG A 356 -2.15 1.56 -13.76
N LEU A 357 -2.44 0.32 -13.33
CA LEU A 357 -1.47 -0.54 -12.67
C LEU A 357 -0.50 -1.11 -13.70
N TYR A 358 0.79 -1.00 -13.45
CA TYR A 358 1.85 -1.59 -14.26
C TYR A 358 2.66 -2.59 -13.45
N GLY A 359 3.29 -3.52 -14.16
CA GLY A 359 4.40 -4.28 -13.61
C GLY A 359 5.02 -5.21 -14.62
N ASP A 360 6.26 -5.59 -14.31
CA ASP A 360 7.12 -6.37 -15.19
C ASP A 360 6.48 -7.70 -15.56
N THR A 361 6.66 -8.09 -16.81
CA THR A 361 6.32 -9.44 -17.29
C THR A 361 7.26 -10.51 -16.72
N LYS A 362 8.45 -10.11 -16.29
CA LYS A 362 9.44 -10.96 -15.63
C LYS A 362 9.38 -10.79 -14.12
N ALA A 363 9.97 -11.75 -13.40
CA ALA A 363 10.21 -11.61 -11.97
C ALA A 363 11.36 -10.63 -11.74
N CYS A 364 11.34 -9.95 -10.60
CA CYS A 364 12.43 -9.12 -10.16
C CYS A 364 13.52 -9.97 -9.53
N GLU A 365 14.75 -9.74 -9.94
CA GLU A 365 15.94 -10.26 -9.28
C GLU A 365 16.33 -9.33 -8.14
N LEU A 366 16.93 -9.89 -7.10
CA LEU A 366 17.52 -9.15 -6.00
C LEU A 366 19.03 -9.07 -6.21
N GLY A 367 19.58 -7.87 -6.11
CA GLY A 367 21.00 -7.59 -6.20
C GLY A 367 21.63 -7.44 -4.81
N ASP A 368 22.34 -6.34 -4.62
CA ASP A 368 23.11 -6.07 -3.41
C ASP A 368 22.22 -5.78 -2.21
N TYR A 369 22.55 -6.41 -1.09
CA TYR A 369 21.99 -6.13 0.21
C TYR A 369 22.92 -5.17 0.95
N SER A 370 22.39 -4.04 1.40
CA SER A 370 23.18 -3.00 2.06
C SER A 370 22.52 -2.43 3.31
N ASP A 371 23.32 -1.63 4.02
CA ASP A 371 22.91 -0.86 5.17
C ASP A 371 22.43 -1.73 6.35
N GLN A 372 23.30 -2.67 6.74
CA GLN A 372 23.13 -3.49 7.93
C GLN A 372 23.19 -2.63 9.20
N LEU A 373 22.19 -2.76 10.08
CA LEU A 373 22.23 -2.15 11.41
C LEU A 373 22.68 -3.17 12.46
N ALA A 374 22.69 -2.74 13.73
CA ALA A 374 23.16 -3.53 14.86
C ALA A 374 22.41 -4.86 15.08
N ASP A 375 21.20 -5.00 14.53
CA ASP A 375 20.40 -6.23 14.57
C ASP A 375 20.85 -7.28 13.54
N GLY A 376 21.85 -6.97 12.72
CA GLY A 376 22.36 -7.89 11.69
C GLY A 376 21.50 -7.94 10.43
N TRP A 377 20.49 -7.07 10.30
CA TRP A 377 19.66 -6.99 9.09
C TRP A 377 20.12 -5.84 8.20
N ASN A 378 20.52 -6.14 6.96
CA ASN A 378 20.48 -5.17 5.86
C ASN A 378 19.08 -4.55 5.74
N ARG A 379 18.92 -3.38 5.14
CA ARG A 379 17.59 -2.74 5.02
C ARG A 379 17.26 -2.31 3.61
N ARG A 380 18.30 -2.15 2.79
CA ARG A 380 18.17 -1.82 1.38
C ARG A 380 18.61 -3.00 0.55
N ILE A 381 17.84 -3.27 -0.49
CA ILE A 381 18.13 -4.29 -1.49
C ILE A 381 18.02 -3.62 -2.85
N SER A 382 19.03 -3.75 -3.71
CA SER A 382 18.86 -3.36 -5.10
C SER A 382 18.00 -4.37 -5.84
N VAL A 383 17.12 -3.90 -6.71
CA VAL A 383 16.15 -4.75 -7.41
C VAL A 383 16.25 -4.54 -8.90
N SER A 384 16.03 -5.61 -9.65
CA SER A 384 16.08 -5.58 -11.11
C SER A 384 14.75 -5.17 -11.77
N CYS A 385 13.74 -4.77 -10.98
CA CYS A 385 12.44 -4.41 -11.52
C CYS A 385 12.55 -3.11 -12.33
N ASP A 386 11.78 -2.99 -13.41
CA ASP A 386 11.61 -1.71 -14.08
C ASP A 386 10.68 -0.84 -13.24
N LEU A 387 11.23 0.22 -12.63
CA LEU A 387 10.49 1.13 -11.77
C LEU A 387 10.63 2.57 -12.28
N SER A 388 9.71 3.42 -11.84
CA SER A 388 9.75 4.86 -12.13
C SER A 388 8.98 5.61 -11.05
N LYS A 389 9.00 6.94 -11.09
CA LYS A 389 8.15 7.77 -10.21
C LYS A 389 6.72 7.24 -10.17
N GLY A 390 6.11 7.29 -8.99
CA GLY A 390 4.81 6.68 -8.71
C GLY A 390 4.87 5.22 -8.22
N HIS A 391 5.90 4.44 -8.60
CA HIS A 391 6.12 3.12 -8.01
C HIS A 391 6.60 3.18 -6.56
N SER A 392 7.12 4.32 -6.09
CA SER A 392 7.43 4.55 -4.69
C SER A 392 6.35 4.01 -3.74
N GLY A 393 6.77 3.18 -2.79
CA GLY A 393 5.88 2.54 -1.82
C GLY A 393 5.12 1.32 -2.30
N SER A 394 5.15 0.98 -3.59
CA SER A 394 4.61 -0.29 -4.08
C SER A 394 5.33 -1.47 -3.42
N ALA A 395 4.60 -2.55 -3.16
CA ALA A 395 5.18 -3.75 -2.58
C ALA A 395 6.10 -4.45 -3.58
N VAL A 396 7.27 -4.89 -3.10
CA VAL A 396 7.95 -6.06 -3.66
C VAL A 396 7.48 -7.26 -2.85
N TYR A 397 6.67 -8.10 -3.49
CA TYR A 397 6.02 -9.25 -2.89
C TYR A 397 6.38 -10.53 -3.61
N HIS A 398 6.19 -11.66 -2.94
CA HIS A 398 6.31 -12.97 -3.54
C HIS A 398 5.22 -13.90 -3.01
N TYR A 399 5.03 -15.02 -3.68
CA TYR A 399 4.00 -15.98 -3.32
C TYR A 399 4.55 -17.04 -2.37
N ARG A 400 3.92 -17.24 -1.22
CA ARG A 400 4.27 -18.26 -0.23
C ARG A 400 3.09 -19.10 0.17
N TYR A 401 3.37 -20.37 0.46
CA TYR A 401 2.39 -21.23 1.10
C TYR A 401 2.12 -20.74 2.52
N ASP A 402 0.86 -20.49 2.80
CA ASP A 402 0.32 -20.11 4.09
C ASP A 402 -0.38 -21.32 4.72
N PRO A 403 0.13 -21.85 5.85
CA PRO A 403 -0.44 -23.03 6.49
C PRO A 403 -1.79 -22.78 7.17
N HIS A 404 -2.13 -21.53 7.53
CA HIS A 404 -3.43 -21.20 8.11
C HIS A 404 -4.54 -21.23 7.06
N LEU A 405 -4.19 -20.93 5.82
CA LEU A 405 -5.12 -20.87 4.69
C LEU A 405 -5.05 -22.12 3.78
N ASP A 406 -4.04 -22.98 4.00
CA ASP A 406 -3.68 -24.12 3.14
C ASP A 406 -3.53 -23.73 1.67
N LYS A 407 -2.94 -22.55 1.41
CA LYS A 407 -2.89 -21.94 0.07
C LYS A 407 -1.66 -21.09 -0.11
N THR A 408 -1.24 -20.93 -1.36
CA THR A 408 -0.21 -19.96 -1.72
C THR A 408 -0.80 -18.55 -1.84
N VAL A 409 -0.23 -17.60 -1.10
CA VAL A 409 -0.68 -16.21 -1.02
C VAL A 409 0.48 -15.22 -1.25
N PRO A 410 0.23 -14.01 -1.77
CA PRO A 410 1.21 -12.97 -1.94
C PRO A 410 1.50 -12.33 -0.58
N VAL A 411 2.79 -12.14 -0.33
CA VAL A 411 3.28 -11.61 0.93
C VAL A 411 4.23 -10.46 0.65
N VAL A 412 3.93 -9.30 1.25
CA VAL A 412 4.75 -8.10 1.17
C VAL A 412 6.00 -8.29 2.01
N THR A 413 7.14 -8.06 1.39
CA THR A 413 8.46 -8.10 2.06
C THR A 413 9.23 -6.82 2.01
N MET A 414 8.92 -5.95 1.06
CA MET A 414 9.68 -4.73 0.83
C MET A 414 8.73 -3.71 0.23
N VAL A 415 9.08 -2.45 0.40
CA VAL A 415 8.47 -1.33 -0.31
C VAL A 415 9.50 -0.72 -1.22
N VAL A 416 9.13 -0.41 -2.45
CA VAL A 416 9.98 0.35 -3.37
C VAL A 416 10.29 1.70 -2.72
N SER A 417 11.58 2.04 -2.65
CA SER A 417 12.05 3.24 -1.94
C SER A 417 12.62 4.23 -2.93
N THR A 418 13.81 3.98 -3.47
CA THR A 418 14.50 4.94 -4.34
C THR A 418 15.17 4.25 -5.50
N GLU A 419 15.58 5.03 -6.50
CA GLU A 419 16.63 4.63 -7.44
C GLU A 419 18.00 5.13 -6.96
N VAL A 420 19.08 4.50 -7.44
CA VAL A 420 20.47 4.80 -7.02
C VAL A 420 21.26 5.65 -8.01
N CYS A 421 20.77 5.86 -9.22
CA CYS A 421 21.53 6.63 -10.21
C CYS A 421 20.77 7.78 -10.87
N GLY A 422 19.53 8.12 -10.51
CA GLY A 422 18.86 9.31 -11.05
C GLY A 422 18.86 9.32 -12.59
N SER A 423 19.23 10.45 -13.20
CA SER A 423 19.44 10.57 -14.66
C SER A 423 20.75 9.96 -15.20
N SER A 424 21.60 9.40 -14.32
CA SER A 424 22.93 8.88 -14.66
C SER A 424 22.99 7.36 -14.84
N CYS A 425 21.88 6.66 -14.61
CA CYS A 425 21.80 5.25 -14.97
C CYS A 425 21.99 5.10 -16.50
N SER A 426 22.13 3.87 -16.98
CA SER A 426 22.21 3.56 -18.40
C SER A 426 21.47 2.25 -18.65
N ALA A 427 21.31 1.91 -19.92
CA ALA A 427 20.69 0.65 -20.32
C ALA A 427 21.43 -0.62 -19.87
N THR A 428 22.60 -0.52 -19.20
CA THR A 428 23.37 -1.68 -18.72
C THR A 428 23.37 -1.80 -17.19
N ASN A 429 22.57 -1.00 -16.48
CA ASN A 429 22.60 -0.95 -15.02
C ASN A 429 21.63 -1.93 -14.37
N ASP A 430 21.86 -3.24 -14.44
CA ASP A 430 20.89 -4.29 -14.07
C ASP A 430 20.09 -4.17 -12.75
N PHE A 431 20.55 -3.37 -11.77
CA PHE A 431 19.89 -3.15 -10.47
C PHE A 431 19.96 -1.69 -9.99
N PRO A 432 19.35 -0.73 -10.69
CA PRO A 432 19.44 0.69 -10.40
C PRO A 432 18.33 1.17 -9.45
N SER A 433 17.37 0.29 -9.16
CA SER A 433 16.28 0.52 -8.22
C SER A 433 16.60 -0.10 -6.87
N THR A 434 16.04 0.44 -5.80
CA THR A 434 16.19 -0.10 -4.44
C THR A 434 14.85 -0.19 -3.73
N ALA A 435 14.67 -1.29 -3.01
CA ALA A 435 13.56 -1.50 -2.12
C ALA A 435 14.05 -1.46 -0.67
N ARG A 436 13.23 -0.86 0.20
CA ARG A 436 13.38 -0.96 1.64
C ARG A 436 12.67 -2.24 2.09
N ARG A 437 13.43 -3.24 2.51
CA ARG A 437 12.88 -4.51 3.03
C ARG A 437 12.35 -4.37 4.45
N LEU A 438 11.29 -5.11 4.77
CA LEU A 438 10.80 -5.31 6.12
C LEU A 438 11.76 -6.22 6.89
N THR A 439 12.08 -5.82 8.12
CA THR A 439 12.84 -6.55 9.12
C THR A 439 11.89 -7.10 10.18
N PRO A 440 12.32 -8.05 11.05
CA PRO A 440 11.48 -8.55 12.13
C PRO A 440 10.91 -7.44 13.03
N ALA A 441 11.69 -6.38 13.25
CA ALA A 441 11.25 -5.23 14.03
C ALA A 441 10.08 -4.48 13.36
N ASP A 442 10.12 -4.34 12.03
CA ASP A 442 9.07 -3.63 11.30
C ASP A 442 7.79 -4.46 11.23
N VAL A 443 7.90 -5.77 11.02
CA VAL A 443 6.77 -6.70 11.02
C VAL A 443 6.08 -6.68 12.38
N ALA A 444 6.84 -6.70 13.47
CA ALA A 444 6.28 -6.61 14.80
C ALA A 444 5.60 -5.25 15.07
N VAL A 445 6.13 -4.15 14.53
CA VAL A 445 5.49 -2.83 14.59
C VAL A 445 4.20 -2.79 13.76
N ILE A 446 4.19 -3.38 12.57
CA ILE A 446 2.97 -3.52 11.75
C ILE A 446 1.91 -4.33 12.52
N SER A 447 2.31 -5.46 13.09
CA SER A 447 1.48 -6.30 13.96
C SER A 447 0.93 -5.52 15.14
N PHE A 448 1.75 -4.71 15.81
CA PHE A 448 1.31 -3.80 16.88
C PHE A 448 0.23 -2.82 16.42
N PHE A 449 0.41 -2.14 15.28
CA PHE A 449 -0.59 -1.18 14.81
C PHE A 449 -1.86 -1.85 14.30
N ARG A 450 -1.75 -3.04 13.70
CA ARG A 450 -2.94 -3.85 13.37
C ARG A 450 -3.69 -4.35 14.60
N GLU A 451 -3.00 -4.52 15.72
CA GLU A 451 -3.63 -4.86 17.01
C GLU A 451 -4.30 -3.64 17.65
N ALA A 452 -3.62 -2.49 17.66
CA ALA A 452 -4.14 -1.26 18.25
C ALA A 452 -5.28 -0.66 17.42
N PHE A 453 -5.28 -0.83 16.10
CA PHE A 453 -6.22 -0.19 15.18
C PHE A 453 -7.05 -1.20 14.34
N PRO A 454 -7.73 -2.19 14.96
CA PRO A 454 -8.23 -3.40 14.30
C PRO A 454 -9.21 -3.22 13.14
#